data_AF-A0A962JFU9-F1
#
_entry.id   AF-A0A962JFU9-F1
#
_cell.length_a   1.000
_cell.length_b   1.000
_cell.length_c   1.000
_cell.angle_alpha   90.00
_cell.angle_beta   90.00
_cell.angle_gamma   90.00
#
_symmetry.space_group_name_H-M   'P 1'
#
loop_
_entity.id
_entity.type
_entity.pdbx_description
1 polymer ?
#
loop_
_entity_poly.entity_id
_entity_poly.type
_entity_poly.pdbx_seq_one_letter_code
_entity_poly.pdbx_strand_id
1 'polypeptide(L)'
;MKTIAAIPYILAISLYALGTSPSVANSPTQNAANFSYDSLYKILLAEIALQRGQTSIALQEYSQQAQNTQDEQVIERALQIANFLQDTQAALPLSKQWSTLFPQQSKAFHQLAYHSLKTQNFAQAMTAIDKLLILEPEAELENLFLSAYPNNPEQRQQLLNALIALEKTYPKNPHLLFAHALLTGENGNLTQAISVIEKAKKLNPHSIPTVLLHARLLSLNKQNNLALQSLTQALKKQPESPQLNMHYIRAL
;
A
#
# COMPACT_ATOMS: atom_id res chain seq x y z
N MET A 1 19.84 58.78 25.20
CA MET A 1 20.29 60.19 25.12
C MET A 1 21.56 60.23 24.28
N LYS A 2 21.52 60.94 23.13
CA LYS A 2 22.64 61.55 22.38
C LYS A 2 23.66 60.58 21.74
N THR A 3 24.20 60.69 20.52
CA THR A 3 24.18 61.64 19.37
C THR A 3 25.07 60.94 18.30
N ILE A 4 24.63 60.70 17.06
CA ILE A 4 24.81 61.51 15.83
C ILE A 4 26.27 61.65 15.30
N ALA A 5 26.44 61.21 14.03
CA ALA A 5 27.35 61.65 12.95
C ALA A 5 28.88 61.40 13.11
N ALA A 6 29.70 61.22 12.07
CA ALA A 6 29.62 61.59 10.66
C ALA A 6 30.57 60.74 9.78
N ILE A 7 30.31 60.70 8.47
CA ILE A 7 31.21 60.29 7.37
C ILE A 7 31.75 61.56 6.69
N PRO A 8 33.02 61.65 6.25
CA PRO A 8 33.34 61.74 4.78
C PRO A 8 34.62 60.96 4.35
N TYR A 9 34.64 60.26 3.20
CA TYR A 9 35.26 60.62 1.88
C TYR A 9 36.82 60.75 1.91
N ILE A 10 37.70 60.29 1.00
CA ILE A 10 37.71 60.03 -0.46
C ILE A 10 39.05 59.36 -0.90
N LEU A 11 38.98 58.55 -1.98
CA LEU A 11 39.96 58.19 -3.05
C LEU A 11 41.42 57.73 -2.75
N ALA A 12 41.75 56.53 -3.23
CA ALA A 12 42.84 56.24 -4.22
C ALA A 12 42.82 54.74 -4.59
N ILE A 13 42.25 54.36 -5.75
CA ILE A 13 42.93 53.96 -7.00
C ILE A 13 43.76 52.65 -6.91
N SER A 14 43.08 51.57 -7.33
CA SER A 14 43.49 50.37 -8.07
C SER A 14 44.95 49.87 -8.10
N LEU A 15 45.13 48.57 -7.82
CA LEU A 15 45.91 47.68 -8.69
C LEU A 15 45.38 46.23 -8.60
N TYR A 16 45.26 45.60 -9.77
CA TYR A 16 44.79 44.23 -9.99
C TYR A 16 45.63 43.17 -9.25
N ALA A 17 44.96 42.22 -8.58
CA ALA A 17 45.49 40.88 -8.35
C ALA A 17 44.34 39.85 -8.21
N LEU A 18 44.13 39.11 -9.29
CA LEU A 18 43.72 37.70 -9.37
C LEU A 18 42.90 37.10 -8.21
N GLY A 19 41.59 37.01 -8.45
CA GLY A 19 40.80 35.78 -8.37
C GLY A 19 41.01 34.82 -7.20
N THR A 20 40.14 34.94 -6.19
CA THR A 20 39.58 33.77 -5.49
C THR A 20 38.10 34.03 -5.23
N SER A 21 37.23 33.56 -6.13
CA SER A 21 35.80 33.47 -5.85
C SER A 21 35.59 32.53 -4.67
N PRO A 22 34.69 32.85 -3.72
CA PRO A 22 34.35 31.91 -2.66
C PRO A 22 33.72 30.68 -3.31
N SER A 23 34.33 29.52 -3.04
CA SER A 23 33.79 28.21 -3.41
C SER A 23 32.44 28.06 -2.72
N VAL A 24 31.37 28.25 -3.49
CA VAL A 24 30.03 27.82 -3.08
C VAL A 24 30.11 26.30 -3.04
N ALA A 25 30.21 25.75 -1.83
CA ALA A 25 30.14 24.32 -1.61
C ALA A 25 28.74 23.85 -2.03
N ASN A 26 28.61 23.49 -3.31
CA ASN A 26 27.50 22.70 -3.81
C ASN A 26 27.66 21.30 -3.24
N SER A 27 27.08 21.07 -2.08
CA SER A 27 26.75 19.73 -1.62
C SER A 27 25.92 19.06 -2.73
N PRO A 28 26.33 17.91 -3.28
CA PRO A 28 25.52 17.23 -4.27
C PRO A 28 24.24 16.75 -3.60
N THR A 29 23.13 17.41 -3.92
CA THR A 29 21.78 16.92 -3.67
C THR A 29 21.65 15.52 -4.26
N GLN A 30 21.22 14.57 -3.43
CA GLN A 30 20.98 13.18 -3.78
C GLN A 30 20.18 13.03 -5.09
N ASN A 31 20.76 12.27 -6.03
CA ASN A 31 20.13 11.55 -7.14
C ASN A 31 18.87 12.18 -7.77
N ALA A 32 19.03 13.24 -8.55
CA ALA A 32 18.14 13.41 -9.69
C ALA A 32 18.48 12.30 -10.70
N ALA A 33 17.56 11.38 -10.99
CA ALA A 33 17.73 10.45 -12.09
C ALA A 33 18.02 11.27 -13.36
N ASN A 34 19.25 11.18 -13.88
CA ASN A 34 19.62 11.82 -15.14
C ASN A 34 18.94 11.04 -16.27
N PHE A 35 17.67 11.35 -16.52
CA PHE A 35 16.93 10.73 -17.61
C PHE A 35 17.60 11.05 -18.95
N SER A 36 17.69 10.03 -19.81
CA SER A 36 18.07 10.26 -21.21
C SER A 36 16.99 11.09 -21.91
N TYR A 37 17.37 11.86 -22.93
CA TYR A 37 16.41 12.58 -23.78
C TYR A 37 15.35 11.64 -24.39
N ASP A 38 15.73 10.43 -24.77
CA ASP A 38 14.81 9.40 -25.28
C ASP A 38 13.79 8.97 -24.21
N SER A 39 14.24 8.75 -22.97
CA SER A 39 13.35 8.40 -21.86
C SER A 39 12.38 9.52 -21.53
N LEU A 40 12.84 10.78 -21.44
CA LEU A 40 11.97 11.93 -21.21
C LEU A 40 10.93 12.09 -22.32
N TYR A 41 11.35 11.94 -23.57
CA TYR A 41 10.45 12.01 -24.72
C TYR A 41 9.36 10.94 -24.65
N LYS A 42 9.72 9.68 -24.37
CA LYS A 42 8.77 8.57 -24.25
C LYS A 42 7.81 8.73 -23.06
N ILE A 43 8.29 9.21 -21.92
CA ILE A 43 7.44 9.53 -20.76
C ILE A 43 6.43 10.64 -21.12
N LEU A 44 6.87 11.70 -21.81
CA LEU A 44 5.98 12.77 -22.23
C LEU A 44 4.93 12.28 -23.24
N LEU A 45 5.31 11.42 -24.19
CA LEU A 45 4.36 10.78 -25.09
C LEU A 45 3.33 9.93 -24.33
N ALA A 46 3.76 9.19 -23.31
CA ALA A 46 2.86 8.39 -22.47
C ALA A 46 1.86 9.26 -21.71
N GLU A 47 2.28 10.42 -21.17
CA GLU A 47 1.37 11.35 -20.50
C GLU A 47 0.37 12.00 -21.48
N ILE A 48 0.79 12.34 -22.71
CA ILE A 48 -0.12 12.81 -23.75
C ILE A 48 -1.14 11.70 -24.12
N ALA A 49 -0.69 10.45 -24.19
CA ALA A 49 -1.57 9.31 -24.42
C ALA A 49 -2.61 9.16 -23.30
N LEU A 50 -2.23 9.30 -22.02
CA LEU A 50 -3.16 9.29 -20.89
C LEU A 50 -4.20 10.40 -21.01
N GLN A 51 -3.79 11.63 -21.34
CA GLN A 51 -4.71 12.76 -21.52
C GLN A 51 -5.73 12.53 -22.65
N ARG A 52 -5.37 11.71 -23.64
CA ARG A 52 -6.23 11.33 -24.76
C ARG A 52 -7.04 10.06 -24.50
N GLY A 53 -6.99 9.49 -23.29
CA GLY A 53 -7.66 8.24 -22.93
C GLY A 53 -7.01 6.99 -23.53
N GLN A 54 -5.81 7.09 -24.10
CA GLN A 54 -5.06 5.98 -24.70
C GLN A 54 -4.24 5.23 -23.64
N THR A 55 -4.92 4.78 -22.59
CA THR A 55 -4.28 4.27 -21.36
C THR A 55 -3.43 3.02 -21.58
N SER A 56 -3.80 2.14 -22.52
CA SER A 56 -2.99 0.96 -22.87
C SER A 56 -1.64 1.32 -23.52
N ILE A 57 -1.63 2.35 -24.37
CA ILE A 57 -0.39 2.85 -24.99
C ILE A 57 0.50 3.47 -23.92
N ALA A 58 -0.09 4.29 -23.05
CA ALA A 58 0.63 4.87 -21.92
C ALA A 58 1.23 3.80 -21.01
N LEU A 59 0.48 2.73 -20.69
CA LEU A 59 0.99 1.62 -19.88
C LEU A 59 2.21 0.95 -20.53
N GLN A 60 2.14 0.69 -21.83
CA GLN A 60 3.25 0.07 -22.56
C GLN A 60 4.52 0.93 -22.48
N GLU A 61 4.41 2.23 -22.76
CA GLU A 61 5.54 3.16 -22.70
C GLU A 61 6.09 3.29 -21.27
N TYR A 62 5.21 3.48 -20.28
CA TYR A 62 5.63 3.56 -18.88
C TYR A 62 6.29 2.27 -18.39
N SER A 63 5.79 1.10 -18.81
CA SER A 63 6.39 -0.18 -18.42
C SER A 63 7.79 -0.36 -19.00
N GLN A 64 8.01 0.08 -20.25
CA GLN A 64 9.34 0.08 -20.84
C GLN A 64 10.27 1.07 -20.15
N GLN A 65 9.78 2.26 -19.81
CA GLN A 65 10.59 3.27 -19.13
C GLN A 65 10.88 2.89 -17.67
N ALA A 66 9.98 2.18 -17.01
CA ALA A 66 10.24 1.60 -15.69
C ALA A 66 11.48 0.70 -15.73
N GLN A 67 11.62 -0.15 -16.76
CA GLN A 67 12.81 -1.00 -16.94
C GLN A 67 14.07 -0.21 -17.28
N ASN A 68 13.97 0.78 -18.17
CA ASN A 68 15.13 1.52 -18.68
C ASN A 68 15.70 2.49 -17.64
N THR A 69 14.82 3.16 -16.91
CA THR A 69 15.21 4.22 -15.98
C THR A 69 15.46 3.69 -14.58
N GLN A 70 14.78 2.60 -14.20
CA GLN A 70 14.78 2.04 -12.85
C GLN A 70 14.41 3.08 -11.77
N ASP A 71 13.78 4.18 -12.19
CA ASP A 71 13.37 5.27 -11.33
C ASP A 71 12.07 4.90 -10.60
N GLU A 72 12.03 5.19 -9.31
CA GLU A 72 10.90 4.81 -8.45
C GLU A 72 9.57 5.39 -8.96
N GLN A 73 9.56 6.68 -9.33
CA GLN A 73 8.34 7.37 -9.71
C GLN A 73 7.81 6.85 -11.05
N VAL A 74 8.70 6.49 -11.97
CA VAL A 74 8.32 5.88 -13.25
C VAL A 74 7.73 4.48 -13.04
N ILE A 75 8.33 3.67 -12.16
CA ILE A 75 7.82 2.33 -11.81
C ILE A 75 6.45 2.45 -11.12
N GLU A 76 6.33 3.32 -10.12
CA GLU A 76 5.07 3.56 -9.41
C GLU A 76 3.98 4.03 -10.38
N ARG A 77 4.30 4.97 -11.28
CA ARG A 77 3.36 5.48 -12.27
C ARG A 77 2.90 4.39 -13.25
N ALA A 78 3.83 3.57 -13.76
CA ALA A 78 3.50 2.42 -14.59
C ALA A 78 2.53 1.47 -13.88
N LEU A 79 2.79 1.21 -12.59
CA LEU A 79 1.99 0.32 -11.77
C LEU A 79 0.60 0.90 -11.47
N GLN A 80 0.49 2.21 -11.21
CA GLN A 80 -0.80 2.89 -11.05
C GLN A 80 -1.67 2.75 -12.31
N ILE A 81 -1.07 2.90 -13.50
CA ILE A 81 -1.77 2.74 -14.78
C ILE A 81 -2.21 1.27 -14.96
N ALA A 82 -1.33 0.31 -14.66
CA ALA A 82 -1.66 -1.11 -14.72
C ALA A 82 -2.81 -1.48 -13.78
N ASN A 83 -2.79 -0.95 -12.55
CA ASN A 83 -3.87 -1.10 -11.58
C ASN A 83 -5.19 -0.51 -12.04
N PHE A 84 -5.16 0.69 -12.64
CA PHE A 84 -6.35 1.32 -13.20
C PHE A 84 -6.98 0.47 -14.32
N LEU A 85 -6.15 -0.11 -15.19
CA LEU A 85 -6.59 -1.04 -16.23
C LEU A 85 -6.95 -2.43 -15.72
N GLN A 86 -6.72 -2.71 -14.43
CA GLN A 86 -6.81 -4.04 -13.83
C GLN A 86 -5.93 -5.09 -14.53
N ASP A 87 -4.88 -4.64 -15.23
CA ASP A 87 -3.94 -5.49 -15.95
C ASP A 87 -2.94 -6.12 -14.97
N THR A 88 -3.36 -7.23 -14.38
CA THR A 88 -2.53 -7.97 -13.42
C THR A 88 -1.27 -8.56 -14.06
N GLN A 89 -1.30 -8.84 -15.38
CA GLN A 89 -0.16 -9.38 -16.10
C GLN A 89 0.96 -8.35 -16.24
N ALA A 90 0.61 -7.08 -16.50
CA ALA A 90 1.56 -5.98 -16.50
C ALA A 90 1.99 -5.56 -15.08
N ALA A 91 1.07 -5.60 -14.11
CA ALA A 91 1.32 -5.08 -12.76
C ALA A 91 2.25 -5.95 -11.90
N LEU A 92 2.19 -7.28 -12.02
CA LEU A 92 3.04 -8.19 -11.26
C LEU A 92 4.55 -7.97 -11.50
N PRO A 93 5.07 -7.93 -12.74
CA PRO A 93 6.49 -7.69 -12.97
C PRO A 93 6.92 -6.29 -12.51
N LEU A 94 6.08 -5.27 -12.65
CA LEU A 94 6.36 -3.91 -12.15
C LEU A 94 6.48 -3.89 -10.62
N SER A 95 5.59 -4.58 -9.92
CA SER A 95 5.64 -4.68 -8.45
C SER A 95 6.85 -5.46 -7.95
N LYS A 96 7.23 -6.52 -8.67
CA LYS A 96 8.47 -7.26 -8.40
C LYS A 96 9.69 -6.38 -8.63
N GLN A 97 9.70 -5.59 -9.69
CA GLN A 97 10.78 -4.65 -9.97
C GLN A 97 10.88 -3.59 -8.86
N TRP A 98 9.75 -2.96 -8.48
CA TRP A 98 9.72 -1.94 -7.42
C TRP A 98 10.27 -2.49 -6.10
N SER A 99 9.76 -3.64 -5.65
CA SER A 99 10.19 -4.25 -4.38
C SER A 99 11.64 -4.73 -4.40
N THR A 100 12.19 -5.05 -5.57
CA THR A 100 13.60 -5.44 -5.72
C THR A 100 14.54 -4.23 -5.68
N LEU A 101 14.20 -3.16 -6.40
CA LEU A 101 15.03 -1.97 -6.49
C LEU A 101 14.94 -1.10 -5.22
N PHE A 102 13.78 -1.09 -4.57
CA PHE A 102 13.49 -0.24 -3.41
C PHE A 102 13.03 -1.08 -2.21
N PRO A 103 13.93 -1.89 -1.60
CA PRO A 103 13.58 -2.86 -0.57
C PRO A 103 13.20 -2.26 0.79
N GLN A 104 13.24 -0.93 0.94
CA GLN A 104 12.78 -0.21 2.14
C GLN A 104 11.38 0.38 1.97
N GLN A 105 10.77 0.24 0.78
CA GLN A 105 9.45 0.79 0.48
C GLN A 105 8.37 -0.25 0.75
N SER A 106 7.68 -0.11 1.89
CA SER A 106 6.55 -0.94 2.30
C SER A 106 5.48 -1.05 1.20
N LYS A 107 5.14 0.07 0.56
CA LYS A 107 4.17 0.13 -0.54
C LYS A 107 4.51 -0.81 -1.69
N ALA A 108 5.80 -0.97 -2.02
CA ALA A 108 6.24 -1.88 -3.08
C ALA A 108 5.92 -3.34 -2.73
N PHE A 109 6.14 -3.73 -1.47
CA PHE A 109 5.77 -5.06 -0.99
C PHE A 109 4.26 -5.26 -0.87
N HIS A 110 3.50 -4.23 -0.51
CA HIS A 110 2.03 -4.27 -0.54
C HIS A 110 1.52 -4.57 -1.96
N GLN A 111 2.04 -3.87 -2.97
CA GLN A 111 1.66 -4.12 -4.36
C GLN A 111 2.09 -5.52 -4.83
N LEU A 112 3.32 -5.94 -4.51
CA LEU A 112 3.77 -7.29 -4.83
C LEU A 112 2.86 -8.35 -4.21
N ALA A 113 2.47 -8.18 -2.95
CA ALA A 113 1.53 -9.07 -2.28
C ALA A 113 0.18 -9.10 -3.00
N TYR A 114 -0.38 -7.94 -3.35
CA TYR A 114 -1.67 -7.82 -4.03
C TYR A 114 -1.66 -8.57 -5.37
N HIS A 115 -0.68 -8.30 -6.22
CA HIS A 115 -0.60 -8.95 -7.53
C HIS A 115 -0.25 -10.43 -7.44
N SER A 116 0.53 -10.84 -6.43
CA SER A 116 0.80 -12.26 -6.16
C SER A 116 -0.45 -13.01 -5.73
N LEU A 117 -1.31 -12.39 -4.91
CA LEU A 117 -2.61 -12.98 -4.53
C LEU A 117 -3.53 -13.12 -5.76
N LYS A 118 -3.64 -12.06 -6.58
CA LYS A 118 -4.46 -12.06 -7.80
C LYS A 118 -4.01 -13.11 -8.82
N THR A 119 -2.71 -13.39 -8.88
CA THR A 119 -2.11 -14.44 -9.72
C THR A 119 -1.99 -15.80 -9.02
N GLN A 120 -2.51 -15.91 -7.79
CA GLN A 120 -2.52 -17.13 -6.97
C GLN A 120 -1.14 -17.68 -6.62
N ASN A 121 -0.11 -16.83 -6.70
CA ASN A 121 1.22 -17.14 -6.21
C ASN A 121 1.29 -16.86 -4.70
N PHE A 122 0.65 -17.73 -3.90
CA PHE A 122 0.50 -17.52 -2.46
C PHE A 122 1.83 -17.52 -1.71
N ALA A 123 2.83 -18.28 -2.16
CA ALA A 123 4.16 -18.28 -1.55
C ALA A 123 4.85 -16.90 -1.71
N GLN A 124 4.78 -16.31 -2.90
CA GLN A 124 5.30 -14.97 -3.14
C GLN A 124 4.50 -13.92 -2.39
N ALA A 125 3.17 -14.06 -2.33
CA ALA A 125 2.32 -13.18 -1.56
C ALA A 125 2.71 -13.16 -0.08
N MET A 126 2.88 -14.34 0.54
CA MET A 126 3.26 -14.41 1.97
C MET A 126 4.66 -13.87 2.22
N THR A 127 5.61 -14.09 1.31
CA THR A 127 6.96 -13.51 1.41
C THR A 127 6.91 -11.98 1.33
N ALA A 128 6.07 -11.43 0.46
CA ALA A 128 5.89 -9.98 0.35
C ALA A 128 5.18 -9.39 1.58
N ILE A 129 4.16 -10.07 2.12
CA ILE A 129 3.48 -9.66 3.36
C ILE A 129 4.44 -9.72 4.55
N ASP A 130 5.29 -10.74 4.65
CA ASP A 130 6.33 -10.82 5.69
C ASP A 130 7.25 -9.60 5.64
N LYS A 131 7.75 -9.25 4.44
CA LYS A 131 8.57 -8.04 4.26
C LYS A 131 7.83 -6.75 4.56
N LEU A 132 6.56 -6.66 4.16
CA LEU A 132 5.70 -5.53 4.49
C LEU A 132 5.56 -5.38 6.02
N LEU A 133 5.29 -6.46 6.76
CA LEU A 133 5.12 -6.42 8.22
C LEU A 133 6.42 -6.16 8.98
N ILE A 134 7.58 -6.51 8.41
CA ILE A 134 8.89 -6.13 8.96
C ILE A 134 9.09 -4.61 8.87
N LEU A 135 8.68 -3.98 7.75
CA LEU A 135 8.81 -2.54 7.53
C LEU A 135 7.71 -1.75 8.26
N GLU A 136 6.49 -2.26 8.28
CA GLU A 136 5.29 -1.67 8.85
C GLU A 136 4.49 -2.72 9.64
N PRO A 137 4.79 -2.93 10.93
CA PRO A 137 4.12 -3.97 11.75
C PRO A 137 2.59 -3.81 11.88
N GLU A 138 2.10 -2.58 11.76
CA GLU A 138 0.68 -2.20 11.84
C GLU A 138 0.04 -2.03 10.44
N ALA A 139 0.68 -2.55 9.38
CA ALA A 139 0.11 -2.48 8.04
C ALA A 139 -1.25 -3.18 7.98
N GLU A 140 -2.28 -2.46 7.52
CA GLU A 140 -3.61 -3.01 7.31
C GLU A 140 -3.61 -3.97 6.10
N LEU A 141 -4.13 -5.18 6.29
CA LEU A 141 -4.15 -6.23 5.28
C LEU A 141 -5.57 -6.60 4.82
N GLU A 142 -6.59 -6.04 5.46
CA GLU A 142 -7.99 -6.42 5.21
C GLU A 142 -8.38 -6.18 3.75
N ASN A 143 -8.09 -4.99 3.21
CA ASN A 143 -8.41 -4.68 1.81
C ASN A 143 -7.61 -5.55 0.83
N LEU A 144 -6.35 -5.86 1.18
CA LEU A 144 -5.49 -6.74 0.39
C LEU A 144 -6.13 -8.13 0.21
N PHE A 145 -6.60 -8.74 1.30
CA PHE A 145 -7.26 -10.04 1.23
C PHE A 145 -8.66 -9.95 0.64
N LEU A 146 -9.49 -8.97 1.02
CA LEU A 146 -10.86 -8.79 0.51
C LEU A 146 -10.93 -8.59 -1.01
N SER A 147 -9.90 -8.00 -1.61
CA SER A 147 -9.85 -7.70 -3.05
C SER A 147 -9.24 -8.83 -3.91
N ALA A 148 -8.55 -9.79 -3.28
CA ALA A 148 -7.72 -10.76 -4.01
C ALA A 148 -7.85 -12.21 -3.55
N TYR A 149 -8.74 -12.55 -2.61
CA TYR A 149 -8.95 -13.96 -2.23
C TYR A 149 -9.58 -14.77 -3.38
N PRO A 150 -9.20 -16.05 -3.58
CA PRO A 150 -9.73 -16.87 -4.68
C PRO A 150 -11.21 -17.23 -4.54
N ASN A 151 -11.92 -17.35 -5.67
CA ASN A 151 -13.30 -17.88 -5.70
C ASN A 151 -13.36 -19.41 -5.62
N ASN A 152 -12.28 -20.10 -6.00
CA ASN A 152 -12.20 -21.56 -5.92
C ASN A 152 -11.87 -22.00 -4.48
N PRO A 153 -12.63 -22.95 -3.87
CA PRO A 153 -12.39 -23.44 -2.52
C PRO A 153 -11.01 -24.06 -2.29
N GLU A 154 -10.47 -24.81 -3.25
CA GLU A 154 -9.15 -25.43 -3.17
C GLU A 154 -8.05 -24.37 -3.09
N GLN A 155 -8.14 -23.35 -3.97
CA GLN A 155 -7.20 -22.23 -3.97
C GLN A 155 -7.33 -21.39 -2.69
N ARG A 156 -8.55 -21.17 -2.16
CA ARG A 156 -8.72 -20.55 -0.83
C ARG A 156 -8.07 -21.37 0.27
N GLN A 157 -8.19 -22.69 0.22
CA GLN A 157 -7.56 -23.56 1.22
C GLN A 157 -6.03 -23.51 1.12
N GLN A 158 -5.46 -23.44 -0.08
CA GLN A 158 -4.02 -23.24 -0.28
C GLN A 158 -3.55 -21.89 0.28
N LEU A 159 -4.29 -20.80 0.00
CA LEU A 159 -4.01 -19.49 0.57
C LEU A 159 -4.10 -19.50 2.10
N LEU A 160 -5.14 -20.13 2.67
CA LEU A 160 -5.30 -20.27 4.12
C LEU A 160 -4.12 -21.03 4.75
N ASN A 161 -3.65 -22.11 4.12
CA ASN A 161 -2.50 -22.86 4.61
C ASN A 161 -1.21 -22.02 4.59
N ALA A 162 -0.99 -21.23 3.52
CA ALA A 162 0.15 -20.33 3.41
C ALA A 162 0.08 -19.21 4.47
N LEU A 163 -1.11 -18.65 4.69
CA LEU A 163 -1.36 -17.64 5.72
C LEU A 163 -1.10 -18.18 7.13
N ILE A 164 -1.62 -19.36 7.46
CA ILE A 164 -1.40 -20.00 8.78
C ILE A 164 0.09 -20.27 9.03
N ALA A 165 0.87 -20.56 7.98
CA ALA A 165 2.32 -20.70 8.14
C ALA A 165 2.97 -19.36 8.51
N LEU A 166 2.56 -18.25 7.89
CA LEU A 166 3.04 -16.90 8.20
C LEU A 166 2.59 -16.42 9.60
N GLU A 167 1.36 -16.75 10.00
CA GLU A 167 0.81 -16.43 11.33
C GLU A 167 1.64 -17.00 12.48
N LYS A 168 2.41 -18.07 12.27
CA LYS A 168 3.33 -18.59 13.29
C LYS A 168 4.41 -17.58 13.69
N THR A 169 4.83 -16.74 12.75
CA THR A 169 5.79 -15.65 12.99
C THR A 169 5.12 -14.45 13.66
N TYR A 170 3.84 -14.21 13.35
CA TYR A 170 3.06 -13.06 13.81
C TYR A 170 1.75 -13.45 14.54
N PRO A 171 1.80 -14.27 15.62
CA PRO A 171 0.61 -14.88 16.21
C PRO A 171 -0.35 -13.89 16.88
N LYS A 172 0.07 -12.63 17.05
CA LYS A 172 -0.71 -11.54 17.64
C LYS A 172 -1.01 -10.42 16.64
N ASN A 173 -0.77 -10.61 15.35
CA ASN A 173 -1.13 -9.60 14.35
C ASN A 173 -2.64 -9.70 14.04
N PRO A 174 -3.45 -8.67 14.34
CA PRO A 174 -4.90 -8.71 14.16
C PRO A 174 -5.31 -8.77 12.68
N HIS A 175 -4.53 -8.22 11.76
CA HIS A 175 -4.83 -8.19 10.32
C HIS A 175 -4.66 -9.57 9.67
N LEU A 176 -3.66 -10.36 10.08
CA LEU A 176 -3.53 -11.75 9.65
C LEU A 176 -4.64 -12.64 10.23
N LEU A 177 -5.01 -12.43 11.50
CA LEU A 177 -6.14 -13.13 12.12
C LEU A 177 -7.48 -12.79 11.43
N PHE A 178 -7.65 -11.54 10.97
CA PHE A 178 -8.79 -11.17 10.12
C PHE A 178 -8.80 -11.99 8.83
N ALA A 179 -7.68 -12.05 8.11
CA ALA A 179 -7.57 -12.78 6.85
C ALA A 179 -7.83 -14.29 7.05
N HIS A 180 -7.36 -14.86 8.15
CA HIS A 180 -7.61 -16.24 8.52
C HIS A 180 -9.11 -16.48 8.69
N ALA A 181 -9.76 -15.68 9.52
CA ALA A 181 -11.19 -15.82 9.76
C ALA A 181 -12.01 -15.64 8.48
N LEU A 182 -11.63 -14.69 7.62
CA LEU A 182 -12.25 -14.48 6.31
C LEU A 182 -12.18 -15.76 5.48
N LEU A 183 -10.98 -16.30 5.24
CA LEU A 183 -10.79 -17.48 4.39
C LEU A 183 -11.46 -18.73 4.97
N THR A 184 -11.37 -18.93 6.29
CA THR A 184 -12.02 -20.05 6.99
C THR A 184 -13.55 -19.96 6.89
N GLY A 185 -14.11 -18.75 7.00
CA GLY A 185 -15.53 -18.49 6.86
C GLY A 185 -16.03 -18.71 5.43
N GLU A 186 -15.29 -18.24 4.42
CA GLU A 186 -15.59 -18.46 3.00
C GLU A 186 -15.38 -19.93 2.57
N ASN A 187 -14.66 -20.73 3.36
CA ASN A 187 -14.60 -22.19 3.23
C ASN A 187 -15.71 -22.93 4.00
N GLY A 188 -16.63 -22.20 4.64
CA GLY A 188 -17.81 -22.74 5.31
C GLY A 188 -17.61 -23.15 6.77
N ASN A 189 -16.39 -23.05 7.32
CA ASN A 189 -16.13 -23.39 8.72
C ASN A 189 -16.40 -22.18 9.64
N LEU A 190 -17.68 -21.83 9.76
CA LEU A 190 -18.13 -20.63 10.45
C LEU A 190 -17.75 -20.61 11.94
N THR A 191 -17.86 -21.75 12.64
CA THR A 191 -17.52 -21.83 14.07
C THR A 191 -16.04 -21.51 14.32
N GLN A 192 -15.13 -22.06 13.50
CA GLN A 192 -13.71 -21.74 13.61
C GLN A 192 -13.44 -20.29 13.22
N ALA A 193 -14.05 -19.80 12.14
CA ALA A 193 -13.90 -18.42 11.70
C ALA A 193 -14.31 -17.41 12.79
N ILE A 194 -15.44 -17.65 13.48
CA ILE A 194 -15.90 -16.84 14.62
C ILE A 194 -14.86 -16.86 15.75
N SER A 195 -14.34 -18.03 16.11
CA SER A 195 -13.31 -18.14 17.17
C SER A 195 -12.05 -17.35 16.82
N VAL A 196 -11.62 -17.36 15.56
CA VAL A 196 -10.42 -16.65 15.10
C VAL A 196 -10.65 -15.13 15.06
N ILE A 197 -11.76 -14.66 14.48
CA ILE A 197 -12.04 -13.22 14.41
C ILE A 197 -12.26 -12.60 15.79
N GLU A 198 -12.75 -13.35 16.77
CA GLU A 198 -12.81 -12.88 18.16
C GLU A 198 -11.43 -12.59 18.75
N LYS A 199 -10.39 -13.36 18.38
CA LYS A 199 -9.01 -13.06 18.77
C LYS A 199 -8.53 -11.76 18.13
N ALA A 200 -8.78 -11.57 16.83
CA ALA A 200 -8.49 -10.32 16.13
C ALA A 200 -9.18 -9.12 16.80
N LYS A 201 -10.48 -9.27 17.13
CA LYS A 201 -11.27 -8.23 17.81
C LYS A 201 -10.75 -7.90 19.21
N LYS A 202 -10.22 -8.87 19.95
CA LYS A 202 -9.61 -8.61 21.26
C LYS A 202 -8.31 -7.81 21.13
N LEU A 203 -7.52 -8.07 20.08
CA LEU A 203 -6.26 -7.37 19.81
C LEU A 203 -6.48 -5.96 19.27
N ASN A 204 -7.47 -5.78 18.37
CA ASN A 204 -7.88 -4.48 17.85
C ASN A 204 -9.40 -4.27 17.95
N PRO A 205 -9.92 -3.84 19.12
CA PRO A 205 -11.36 -3.69 19.37
C PRO A 205 -12.05 -2.57 18.60
N HIS A 206 -11.28 -1.69 17.95
CA HIS A 206 -11.78 -0.52 17.23
C HIS A 206 -11.75 -0.69 15.71
N SER A 207 -11.23 -1.82 15.20
CA SER A 207 -11.24 -2.16 13.78
C SER A 207 -12.66 -2.40 13.28
N ILE A 208 -13.17 -1.46 12.48
CA ILE A 208 -14.47 -1.58 11.81
C ILE A 208 -14.51 -2.83 10.93
N PRO A 209 -13.50 -3.13 10.06
CA PRO A 209 -13.51 -4.34 9.26
C PRO A 209 -13.67 -5.61 10.11
N THR A 210 -12.94 -5.71 11.22
CA THR A 210 -13.00 -6.87 12.13
C THR A 210 -14.38 -7.04 12.75
N VAL A 211 -14.99 -5.95 13.22
CA VAL A 211 -16.36 -5.98 13.77
C VAL A 211 -17.37 -6.43 12.70
N LEU A 212 -17.25 -5.89 11.49
CA LEU A 212 -18.16 -6.22 10.38
C LEU A 212 -18.03 -7.69 9.95
N LEU A 213 -16.80 -8.19 9.83
CA LEU A 213 -16.58 -9.60 9.52
C LEU A 213 -17.10 -10.51 10.64
N HIS A 214 -16.87 -10.16 11.90
CA HIS A 214 -17.40 -10.92 13.04
C HIS A 214 -18.93 -10.98 13.02
N ALA A 215 -19.61 -9.84 12.83
CA ALA A 215 -21.07 -9.81 12.73
C ALA A 215 -21.60 -10.61 11.54
N ARG A 216 -20.94 -10.53 10.37
CA ARG A 216 -21.28 -11.33 9.18
C ARG A 216 -21.16 -12.82 9.47
N LEU A 217 -20.06 -13.26 10.07
CA LEU A 217 -19.83 -14.67 10.40
C LEU A 217 -20.86 -15.19 11.40
N LEU A 218 -21.21 -14.41 12.42
CA LEU A 218 -22.28 -14.74 13.37
C LEU A 218 -23.63 -14.90 12.66
N SER A 219 -23.98 -13.98 11.76
CA SER A 219 -25.24 -14.06 11.00
C SER A 219 -25.28 -15.27 10.07
N LEU A 220 -24.19 -15.55 9.34
CA LEU A 220 -24.06 -16.76 8.52
C LEU A 220 -24.21 -18.03 9.37
N ASN A 221 -23.74 -17.99 10.62
CA ASN A 221 -23.88 -19.08 11.58
C ASN A 221 -25.24 -19.10 12.32
N LYS A 222 -26.23 -18.35 11.84
CA LYS A 222 -27.58 -18.22 12.39
C LYS A 222 -27.64 -17.62 13.81
N GLN A 223 -26.60 -16.93 14.24
CA GLN A 223 -26.49 -16.26 15.55
C GLN A 223 -26.83 -14.77 15.43
N ASN A 224 -27.97 -14.44 14.82
CA ASN A 224 -28.36 -13.07 14.48
C ASN A 224 -28.42 -12.13 15.70
N ASN A 225 -28.89 -12.63 16.86
CA ASN A 225 -28.93 -11.85 18.09
C ASN A 225 -27.53 -11.39 18.53
N LEU A 226 -26.53 -12.27 18.43
CA LEU A 226 -25.14 -11.95 18.76
C LEU A 226 -24.52 -11.02 17.72
N ALA A 227 -24.87 -11.19 16.44
CA ALA A 227 -24.43 -10.30 15.37
C ALA A 227 -24.90 -8.86 15.62
N LEU A 228 -26.19 -8.69 15.89
CA LEU A 228 -26.81 -7.41 16.23
C LEU A 228 -26.16 -6.82 17.48
N GLN A 229 -26.01 -7.60 18.55
CA GLN A 229 -25.35 -7.16 19.78
C GLN A 229 -23.92 -6.65 19.51
N SER A 230 -23.13 -7.36 18.69
CA SER A 230 -21.78 -6.96 18.31
C SER A 230 -21.77 -5.63 17.56
N LEU A 231 -22.70 -5.42 16.62
CA LEU A 231 -22.83 -4.18 15.87
C LEU A 231 -23.29 -3.02 16.75
N THR A 232 -24.28 -3.24 17.63
CA THR A 232 -24.75 -2.23 18.59
C THR A 232 -23.63 -1.77 19.52
N GLN A 233 -22.82 -2.70 20.04
CA GLN A 233 -21.68 -2.36 20.89
C GLN A 233 -20.64 -1.52 20.15
N ALA A 234 -20.37 -1.83 18.89
CA ALA A 234 -19.45 -1.05 18.07
C ALA A 234 -20.00 0.35 17.76
N LEU A 235 -21.29 0.48 17.42
CA LEU A 235 -21.96 1.76 17.20
C LEU A 235 -21.97 2.66 18.45
N LYS A 236 -22.09 2.07 19.65
CA LYS A 236 -21.95 2.86 20.89
C LYS A 236 -20.58 3.50 21.04
N LYS A 237 -19.53 2.86 20.51
CA LYS A 237 -18.15 3.37 20.56
C LYS A 237 -17.81 4.28 19.37
N GLN A 238 -18.45 4.06 18.22
CA GLN A 238 -18.24 4.80 16.97
C GLN A 238 -19.59 5.16 16.34
N PRO A 239 -20.35 6.09 16.95
CA PRO A 239 -21.74 6.39 16.54
C PRO A 239 -21.84 7.04 15.16
N GLU A 240 -20.78 7.69 14.69
CA GLU A 240 -20.75 8.39 13.41
C GLU A 240 -20.32 7.50 12.23
N SER A 241 -20.01 6.21 12.47
CA SER A 241 -19.56 5.30 11.41
C SER A 241 -20.71 4.94 10.44
N PRO A 242 -20.70 5.42 9.18
CA PRO A 242 -21.79 5.14 8.24
C PRO A 242 -21.84 3.66 7.88
N GLN A 243 -20.67 3.00 7.81
CA GLN A 243 -20.54 1.58 7.52
C GLN A 243 -21.20 0.74 8.60
N LEU A 244 -20.91 1.00 9.89
CA LEU A 244 -21.52 0.28 10.99
C LEU A 244 -23.04 0.50 11.02
N ASN A 245 -23.51 1.72 10.76
CA ASN A 245 -24.95 2.02 10.76
C ASN A 245 -25.68 1.26 9.64
N MET A 246 -25.13 1.25 8.42
CA MET A 246 -25.68 0.51 7.28
C MET A 246 -25.77 -1.00 7.57
N HIS A 247 -24.73 -1.59 8.17
CA HIS A 247 -24.73 -3.01 8.52
C HIS A 247 -25.66 -3.33 9.70
N TYR A 248 -25.81 -2.42 10.67
CA TYR A 248 -26.76 -2.56 11.77
C TYR A 248 -28.21 -2.55 11.28
N ILE A 249 -28.58 -1.60 10.41
CA ILE A 249 -29.94 -1.52 9.86
C ILE A 249 -30.30 -2.79 9.08
N ARG A 250 -29.36 -3.35 8.31
CA ARG A 250 -29.57 -4.62 7.57
C ARG A 250 -29.72 -5.86 8.47
N ALA A 251 -29.28 -5.76 9.72
CA ALA A 251 -29.31 -6.87 10.68
C ALA A 251 -30.56 -6.85 11.58
N LEU A 252 -31.36 -5.78 11.53
CA LEU A 252 -32.70 -5.70 12.13
C LEU A 252 -33.71 -6.49 11.31
#